data_AF-A0A9E5TUU5-F1
#
_entry.id   AF-A0A9E5TUU5-F1
#
_cell.length_a   1.000
_cell.length_b   1.000
_cell.length_c   1.000
_cell.angle_alpha   90.00
_cell.angle_beta   90.00
_cell.angle_gamma   90.00
#
_symmetry.space_group_name_H-M   'P 1'
#
loop_
_entity.id
_entity.type
_entity.pdbx_description
1 polymer ?
#
loop_
_entity_poly.entity_id
_entity_poly.type
_entity_poly.pdbx_seq_one_letter_code
_entity_poly.pdbx_strand_id
1 'polypeptide(L)'
;SASVVYDAVAAARARGFDVVLADTAGRLQAKTNLMEELAKVKRVVNRMDPDAPHEVLLVLDAGVGQNALSQVREFDAAVGVT
;
A
#
# COMPACT_ATOMS: atom_id res chain seq x y z
N SER A 1 5.40 -7.86 -7.36
CA SER A 1 4.36 -6.95 -6.80
C SER A 1 4.54 -5.52 -7.27
N ALA A 2 5.64 -4.82 -6.95
CA ALA A 2 5.81 -3.42 -7.36
C ALA A 2 5.80 -3.16 -8.88
N SER A 3 6.26 -4.12 -9.70
CA SER A 3 6.16 -4.04 -11.17
C SER A 3 4.70 -4.06 -11.67
N VAL A 4 3.84 -4.87 -11.05
CA VAL A 4 2.42 -4.96 -11.42
C VAL A 4 1.70 -3.65 -11.15
N VAL A 5 2.01 -3.01 -10.02
CA VAL A 5 1.43 -1.70 -9.68
C VAL A 5 1.92 -0.60 -10.64
N TYR A 6 3.19 -0.62 -11.02
CA TYR A 6 3.74 0.29 -12.03
C TYR A 6 2.97 0.16 -13.36
N ASP A 7 2.84 -1.07 -13.86
CA ASP A 7 2.15 -1.34 -15.13
C ASP A 7 0.67 -0.93 -15.06
N ALA A 8 0.01 -1.15 -13.91
CA ALA A 8 -1.38 -0.75 -13.69
C ALA A 8 -1.55 0.78 -13.75
N VAL A 9 -0.67 1.55 -13.09
CA VAL A 9 -0.71 3.03 -13.12
C VAL A 9 -0.41 3.56 -14.51
N ALA A 10 0.57 2.97 -15.21
CA ALA A 10 0.90 3.34 -16.59
C ALA A 10 -0.28 3.08 -17.54
N ALA A 11 -0.90 1.90 -17.45
CA ALA A 11 -2.07 1.54 -18.23
C ALA A 11 -3.27 2.43 -17.90
N ALA A 12 -3.45 2.79 -16.62
CA ALA A 12 -4.50 3.68 -16.17
C ALA A 12 -4.41 5.06 -16.82
N ARG A 13 -3.21 5.65 -16.77
CA ARG A 13 -2.93 6.95 -17.41
C ARG A 13 -3.13 6.91 -18.91
N ALA A 14 -2.67 5.85 -19.59
CA ALA A 14 -2.81 5.71 -21.04
C ALA A 14 -4.26 5.54 -21.50
N ARG A 15 -5.12 4.96 -20.66
CA ARG A 15 -6.53 4.69 -20.97
C ARG A 15 -7.50 5.73 -20.39
N GLY A 16 -7.00 6.72 -19.65
CA GLY A 16 -7.82 7.76 -19.04
C GLY A 16 -8.71 7.24 -17.90
N PHE A 17 -8.23 6.28 -17.12
CA PHE A 17 -8.93 5.86 -15.91
C PHE A 17 -8.71 6.86 -14.78
N ASP A 18 -9.77 7.14 -14.02
CA ASP A 18 -9.73 8.10 -12.91
C ASP A 18 -9.07 7.52 -11.65
N VAL A 19 -9.25 6.22 -11.39
CA VAL A 19 -8.85 5.56 -10.15
C VAL A 19 -8.18 4.22 -10.40
N VAL A 20 -7.12 3.93 -9.65
CA VAL A 20 -6.45 2.63 -9.59
C VAL A 20 -6.50 2.12 -8.15
N LEU A 21 -7.07 0.93 -7.96
CA LEU A 21 -7.02 0.21 -6.69
C LEU A 21 -5.94 -0.87 -6.76
N ALA A 22 -4.97 -0.80 -5.86
CA ALA A 22 -3.89 -1.77 -5.77
C ALA A 22 -4.09 -2.67 -4.54
N ASP A 23 -4.38 -3.95 -4.78
CA ASP A 23 -4.43 -4.96 -3.71
C ASP A 23 -3.01 -5.41 -3.33
N THR A 24 -2.79 -5.67 -2.04
CA THR A 24 -1.47 -6.01 -1.49
C THR A 24 -1.55 -7.21 -0.57
N ALA A 25 -0.42 -7.91 -0.35
CA ALA A 25 -0.40 -9.04 0.56
C ALA A 25 -0.68 -8.59 2.01
N GLY A 26 -1.43 -9.39 2.78
CA GLY A 26 -1.81 -9.08 4.18
C GLY A 26 -1.23 -10.03 5.23
N ARG A 27 -0.16 -10.79 4.93
CA ARG A 27 0.32 -11.86 5.81
C ARG A 27 1.22 -11.34 6.93
N LEU A 28 0.63 -11.16 8.12
CA LEU A 28 1.29 -10.63 9.32
C LEU A 28 2.42 -11.50 9.86
N GLN A 29 2.53 -12.78 9.48
CA GLN A 29 3.55 -13.69 10.03
C GLN A 29 4.97 -13.34 9.56
N ALA A 30 5.11 -12.60 8.45
CA ALA A 30 6.38 -12.15 7.89
C ALA A 30 6.45 -10.60 7.83
N LYS A 31 6.18 -9.95 8.96
CA LYS A 31 6.03 -8.49 9.08
C LYS A 31 7.11 -7.69 8.34
N THR A 32 8.39 -7.99 8.58
CA THR A 32 9.51 -7.22 7.99
C THR A 32 9.50 -7.26 6.46
N ASN A 33 9.42 -8.47 5.87
CA ASN A 33 9.43 -8.63 4.42
C ASN A 33 8.20 -7.97 3.78
N LEU A 34 7.04 -8.07 4.45
CA LEU A 34 5.82 -7.40 4.00
C LEU A 34 5.98 -5.88 4.00
N MET A 35 6.48 -5.30 5.10
CA MET A 35 6.67 -3.84 5.20
C MET A 35 7.66 -3.33 4.14
N GLU A 36 8.76 -4.05 3.89
CA GLU A 36 9.72 -3.70 2.84
C GLU A 36 9.11 -3.75 1.44
N GLU A 37 8.26 -4.75 1.18
CA GLU A 37 7.53 -4.88 -0.09
C GLU A 37 6.56 -3.72 -0.29
N LEU A 38 5.76 -3.38 0.72
CA LEU A 38 4.82 -2.27 0.69
C LEU A 38 5.55 -0.92 0.50
N ALA A 39 6.65 -0.69 1.23
CA ALA A 39 7.48 0.50 1.06
C ALA A 39 8.12 0.57 -0.34
N LYS A 40 8.46 -0.57 -0.95
CA LYS A 40 8.92 -0.63 -2.34
C LYS A 40 7.81 -0.26 -3.31
N VAL A 41 6.58 -0.74 -3.12
CA VAL A 41 5.42 -0.35 -3.94
C VAL A 41 5.20 1.16 -3.87
N LYS A 42 5.12 1.74 -2.66
CA LYS A 42 4.98 3.19 -2.46
C LYS A 42 6.04 3.98 -3.21
N ARG A 43 7.32 3.60 -3.08
CA ARG A 43 8.43 4.26 -3.79
C ARG A 43 8.32 4.18 -5.31
N VAL A 44 7.82 3.08 -5.86
CA VAL A 44 7.68 2.91 -7.31
C VAL A 44 6.56 3.79 -7.85
N VAL A 45 5.41 3.81 -7.18
CA VAL A 45 4.27 4.66 -7.57
C VAL A 45 4.63 6.14 -7.45
N ASN A 46 5.29 6.53 -6.37
CA ASN A 46 5.71 7.91 -6.14
C ASN A 46 6.66 8.46 -7.23
N ARG A 47 7.48 7.60 -7.85
CA ARG A 47 8.33 8.00 -8.99
C ARG A 47 7.54 8.32 -10.25
N MET A 48 6.36 7.73 -10.42
CA MET A 48 5.47 7.99 -11.56
C MET A 48 4.62 9.23 -11.32
N ASP A 49 4.25 9.45 -10.07
CA ASP A 49 3.43 10.56 -9.61
C ASP A 49 3.83 10.92 -8.17
N PRO A 50 4.46 12.09 -7.93
CA PRO A 50 4.94 12.49 -6.61
C PRO A 50 3.86 12.55 -5.53
N ASP A 51 2.61 12.76 -5.92
CA ASP A 51 1.47 12.85 -4.99
C ASP A 51 0.83 11.48 -4.73
N ALA A 52 1.29 10.42 -5.42
CA ALA A 52 0.79 9.07 -5.27
C ALA A 52 1.64 8.22 -4.29
N PRO A 53 1.03 7.24 -3.59
CA PRO A 53 -0.41 6.95 -3.56
C PRO A 53 -1.18 8.06 -2.83
N HIS A 54 -2.32 8.46 -3.40
CA HIS A 54 -3.19 9.50 -2.83
C HIS A 54 -3.84 9.06 -1.51
N GLU A 55 -4.07 7.75 -1.37
CA GLU A 55 -4.67 7.13 -0.18
C GLU A 55 -4.00 5.78 0.09
N VAL A 56 -3.78 5.48 1.37
CA VAL A 56 -3.28 4.17 1.84
C VAL A 56 -4.24 3.64 2.89
N LEU A 57 -5.17 2.79 2.47
CA LEU A 57 -6.22 2.24 3.32
C LEU A 57 -5.76 0.97 4.06
N LEU A 58 -5.72 1.04 5.40
CA LEU A 58 -5.46 -0.12 6.25
C LEU A 58 -6.79 -0.77 6.70
N VAL A 59 -7.01 -2.02 6.29
CA VAL A 59 -8.19 -2.79 6.69
C VAL A 59 -7.87 -3.61 7.94
N LEU A 60 -8.65 -3.41 9.01
CA LEU A 60 -8.47 -4.07 10.31
C LEU A 60 -9.71 -4.86 10.69
N ASP A 61 -9.50 -5.98 11.38
CA ASP A 61 -10.58 -6.73 12.01
C ASP A 61 -10.91 -6.13 13.39
N ALA A 62 -12.18 -5.75 13.58
CA ALA A 62 -12.67 -5.16 14.82
C ALA A 62 -12.56 -6.11 16.03
N GLY A 63 -12.52 -7.43 15.81
CA GLY A 63 -12.38 -8.42 16.87
C GLY A 63 -11.01 -8.46 17.54
N VAL A 64 -9.99 -7.83 16.95
CA VAL A 64 -8.60 -7.89 17.42
C VAL A 64 -8.34 -6.89 18.58
N GLY A 65 -9.27 -5.97 18.83
CA GLY A 65 -9.22 -5.03 19.95
C GLY A 65 -7.95 -4.17 19.95
N GLN A 66 -7.27 -4.06 21.09
CA GLN A 66 -6.08 -3.20 21.24
C GLN A 66 -4.87 -3.65 20.40
N ASN A 67 -4.83 -4.91 19.95
CA ASN A 67 -3.79 -5.39 19.04
C ASN A 67 -3.89 -4.74 17.64
N ALA A 68 -5.02 -4.13 17.29
CA ALA A 68 -5.15 -3.35 16.07
C ALA A 68 -4.28 -2.09 16.11
N LEU A 69 -4.10 -1.47 17.28
CA LEU A 69 -3.30 -0.24 17.42
C LEU A 69 -1.82 -0.46 17.13
N SER A 70 -1.27 -1.61 17.54
CA SER A 70 0.13 -1.93 17.22
C SER A 70 0.30 -2.20 15.72
N GLN A 71 -0.67 -2.85 15.07
CA GLN A 71 -0.67 -3.03 13.62
C GLN A 71 -0.75 -1.68 12.89
N VAL A 72 -1.65 -0.79 13.28
CA VAL A 72 -1.73 0.56 12.71
C VAL A 72 -0.39 1.26 12.76
N ARG A 73 0.27 1.29 13.93
CA ARG A 73 1.58 1.96 14.09
C ARG A 73 2.66 1.37 13.19
N GLU A 74 2.70 0.05 13.05
CA GLU A 74 3.69 -0.62 12.22
C GLU A 74 3.48 -0.34 10.72
N PHE A 75 2.25 -0.43 10.24
CA PHE A 75 1.91 -0.14 8.84
C PHE A 75 2.07 1.35 8.53
N ASP A 76 1.65 2.22 9.43
CA ASP A 76 1.83 3.67 9.29
C ASP A 76 3.30 4.06 9.19
N ALA A 77 4.16 3.48 10.02
CA ALA A 77 5.61 3.70 9.94
C ALA A 77 6.21 3.24 8.60
N ALA A 78 5.66 2.19 7.98
CA ALA A 78 6.17 1.63 6.73
C ALA A 78 5.67 2.38 5.48
N VAL A 79 4.39 2.76 5.46
CA VAL A 79 3.73 3.29 4.25
C VAL A 79 2.92 4.57 4.45
N GLY A 80 2.74 5.05 5.68
CA GLY A 80 1.93 6.25 5.99
C GLY A 80 0.47 6.03 5.65
N VAL A 81 -0.30 5.51 6.60
CA VAL A 81 -1.73 5.20 6.43
C VAL A 81 -2.52 6.51 6.53
N THR A 82 -3.57 6.65 5.73
CA THR A 82 -4.42 7.86 5.67
C THR A 82 -5.89 7.56 5.90
#